data_AF-A0A090DYQ6-F1
#
_entry.id   AF-A0A090DYQ6-F1
#
_cell.length_a   1.000
_cell.length_b   1.000
_cell.length_c   1.000
_cell.angle_alpha   90.00
_cell.angle_beta   90.00
_cell.angle_gamma   90.00
#
_symmetry.space_group_name_H-M   'P 1'
#
loop_
_entity.id
_entity.type
_entity.pdbx_description
1 polymer ?
#
loop_
_entity_poly.entity_id
_entity_poly.type
_entity_poly.pdbx_seq_one_letter_code
_entity_poly.pdbx_strand_id
1 'polypeptide(L)' 'MAYTVIWYDKQGIVDKVTFDAEKTARDYAISMFQTRKADDGVVCVEVRKDDRTVVFSHAEV' A
#
# COMPACT_ATOMS: atom_id res chain seq x y z
N MET A 1 16.78 4.24 -1.60
CA MET A 1 16.11 3.44 -0.55
C MET A 1 14.81 2.94 -1.16
N ALA A 2 14.50 1.65 -0.99
CA ALA A 2 13.30 1.08 -1.57
C ALA A 2 12.10 1.27 -0.62
N TYR A 3 10.94 1.58 -1.20
CA TYR A 3 9.67 1.72 -0.52
C TYR A 3 8.69 0.71 -1.09
N THR A 4 8.15 -0.15 -0.24
CA THR A 4 7.20 -1.18 -0.64
C THR A 4 5.80 -0.77 -0.23
N VAL A 5 4.92 -0.61 -1.20
CA VAL A 5 3.47 -0.54 -1.02
C VAL A 5 2.96 -1.96 -0.81
N ILE A 6 2.26 -2.21 0.28
CA ILE A 6 1.65 -3.50 0.61
C ILE A 6 0.15 -3.31 0.73
N TRP A 7 -0.59 -4.11 -0.02
CA TRP A 7 -2.05 -4.10 -0.05
C TRP A 7 -2.59 -5.25 0.80
N TYR A 8 -3.65 -5.00 1.54
CA TYR A 8 -4.29 -5.99 2.39
C TYR A 8 -5.80 -6.04 2.17
N ASP A 9 -6.34 -7.26 2.07
CA ASP A 9 -7.76 -7.54 2.17
C ASP A 9 -8.10 -8.05 3.58
N LYS A 10 -9.30 -8.59 3.77
CA LYS A 10 -9.72 -9.17 5.05
C LYS A 10 -9.00 -10.48 5.41
N GLN A 11 -8.29 -11.09 4.46
CA GLN A 11 -7.63 -12.40 4.61
C GLN A 11 -6.11 -12.27 4.78
N GLY A 12 -5.50 -11.18 4.32
CA GLY A 12 -4.07 -10.94 4.46
C GLY A 12 -3.52 -10.03 3.37
N ILE A 13 -2.28 -10.29 2.94
CA ILE A 13 -1.60 -9.51 1.91
C ILE A 13 -2.12 -9.92 0.53
N VAL A 14 -2.61 -8.95 -0.23
CA VAL A 14 -3.04 -9.12 -1.63
C VAL A 14 -1.86 -8.97 -2.59
N ASP A 15 -1.06 -7.92 -2.41
CA ASP A 15 -0.02 -7.56 -3.37
C ASP A 15 1.06 -6.67 -2.74
N LYS A 16 2.24 -6.63 -3.37
CA LYS A 16 3.38 -5.79 -2.98
C LYS A 16 4.03 -5.16 -4.20
N VAL A 17 4.17 -3.83 -4.18
CA VAL A 17 4.83 -3.07 -5.26
C VAL A 17 5.95 -2.22 -4.67
N THR A 18 7.14 -2.27 -5.28
CA THR A 18 8.32 -1.53 -4.78
C THR A 18 8.59 -0.31 -5.64
N PHE A 19 8.98 0.79 -4.98
CA PHE A 19 9.28 2.08 -5.57
C PHE A 19 10.60 2.63 -5.02
N ASP A 20 11.30 3.44 -5.81
CA ASP A 20 12.57 4.05 -5.40
C ASP A 20 12.39 5.35 -4.58
N ALA A 21 11.15 5.84 -4.43
CA ALA A 21 10.84 7.08 -3.73
C ALA A 21 9.55 6.99 -2.91
N GLU A 22 9.59 7.52 -1.68
CA GLU A 22 8.46 7.52 -0.73
C GLU A 22 7.23 8.22 -1.31
N LYS A 23 7.45 9.41 -1.87
CA LYS A 23 6.37 10.24 -2.43
C LYS A 23 5.63 9.48 -3.53
N THR A 24 6.35 8.85 -4.44
CA THR A 24 5.76 8.06 -5.53
C THR A 24 4.97 6.87 -5.00
N ALA A 25 5.52 6.14 -4.02
CA ALA A 25 4.83 5.02 -3.39
C ALA A 25 3.52 5.46 -2.71
N ARG A 26 3.56 6.59 -1.99
CA ARG A 26 2.39 7.15 -1.31
C ARG A 26 1.33 7.66 -2.28
N ASP A 27 1.75 8.43 -3.29
CA ASP A 27 0.84 8.96 -4.31
C ASP A 27 0.16 7.81 -5.07
N TYR A 28 0.90 6.75 -5.39
CA TYR A 28 0.36 5.51 -5.98
C TYR A 28 -0.60 4.78 -5.04
N ALA A 29 -0.26 4.62 -3.77
CA ALA A 29 -1.12 3.97 -2.79
C ALA A 29 -2.47 4.71 -2.66
N ILE A 30 -2.46 6.04 -2.58
CA ILE A 30 -3.67 6.85 -2.48
C ILE A 30 -4.50 6.78 -3.76
N SER A 31 -3.86 6.91 -4.93
CA SER A 31 -4.59 6.93 -6.21
C SER A 31 -5.25 5.60 -6.53
N MET A 32 -4.60 4.48 -6.17
CA MET A 32 -5.09 3.14 -6.48
C MET A 32 -6.02 2.56 -5.42
N PHE A 33 -6.09 3.14 -4.22
CA PHE A 33 -6.83 2.55 -3.10
C PHE A 33 -8.31 2.34 -3.43
N GLN A 34 -9.00 3.32 -3.99
CA GLN A 34 -10.43 3.20 -4.30
C GLN A 34 -10.70 2.17 -5.39
N THR A 35 -9.85 2.09 -6.42
CA THR A 35 -9.95 1.06 -7.46
C THR A 35 -9.74 -0.34 -6.89
N ARG A 36 -8.67 -0.55 -6.12
CA ARG A 36 -8.38 -1.86 -5.53
C ARG A 36 -9.36 -2.26 -4.43
N LYS A 37 -9.97 -1.31 -3.74
CA LYS A 37 -11.07 -1.59 -2.81
C LYS A 37 -12.27 -2.18 -3.54
N ALA A 38 -12.63 -1.64 -4.71
CA ALA A 38 -13.75 -2.12 -5.50
C ALA A 38 -13.44 -3.45 -6.22
N ASP A 39 -12.25 -3.59 -6.81
CA ASP A 39 -11.90 -4.73 -7.65
C ASP A 39 -11.35 -5.92 -6.84
N ASP A 40 -10.45 -5.65 -5.89
CA ASP A 40 -9.73 -6.68 -5.13
C ASP A 40 -10.25 -6.85 -3.69
N GLY A 41 -11.18 -5.99 -3.24
CA GLY A 41 -11.68 -6.00 -1.86
C GLY A 41 -10.64 -5.52 -0.83
N VAL A 42 -9.64 -4.74 -1.26
CA VAL A 42 -8.64 -4.15 -0.36
C VAL A 42 -9.31 -3.31 0.72
N VAL A 43 -8.89 -3.51 1.96
CA VAL A 43 -9.34 -2.75 3.13
C VAL A 43 -8.24 -1.87 3.72
N CYS A 44 -6.98 -2.19 3.43
CA CYS A 44 -5.82 -1.48 3.97
C CYS A 44 -4.66 -1.46 2.98
N VAL A 45 -3.91 -0.37 2.98
CA VAL A 45 -2.63 -0.21 2.27
C VAL A 45 -1.60 0.42 3.19
N GLU A 46 -0.37 -0.07 3.10
CA GLU A 46 0.77 0.49 3.82
C GLU A 46 1.91 0.79 2.85
N VAL A 47 2.70 1.82 3.13
CA VAL A 47 4.01 2.03 2.53
C VAL A 47 5.06 1.80 3.60
N ARG A 48 5.97 0.87 3.33
CA ARG A 48 7.06 0.50 4.23
C ARG A 48 8.41 0.79 3.60
N LYS A 49 9.39 1.16 4.42
CA LYS A 49 10.81 1.17 4.05
C LYS A 49 11.37 -0.26 4.02
N ASP A 50 12.58 -0.41 3.52
CA ASP A 50 13.36 -1.66 3.51
C ASP A 50 13.62 -2.22 4.92
N ASP A 51 13.79 -1.34 5.91
CA ASP A 51 13.89 -1.68 7.34
C ASP A 51 12.55 -2.10 7.98
N ARG A 52 11.49 -2.23 7.17
CA ARG A 52 10.09 -2.55 7.55
C ARG A 52 9.36 -1.45 8.31
N THR A 53 9.95 -0.26 8.49
CA THR A 53 9.29 0.90 9.08
C THR A 53 8.11 1.34 8.21
N VAL A 54 6.92 1.45 8.80
CA VAL A 54 5.72 1.97 8.12
C VAL A 54 5.80 3.51 8.08
N VAL A 55 5.81 4.09 6.89
CA VAL A 55 5.82 5.55 6.67
C VAL A 55 4.46 6.10 6.24
N PHE A 56 3.58 5.23 5.78
CA PHE A 56 2.20 5.56 5.45
C PHE A 56 1.33 4.33 5.69
N SER A 57 0.13 4.55 6.20
CA SER A 57 -0.90 3.54 6.36
C SER A 57 -2.25 4.19 6.10
N HIS A 58 -3.08 3.56 5.28
CA HIS A 58 -4.44 3.99 5.00
C HIS A 58 -5.36 2.78 5.04
N ALA A 59 -6.43 2.87 5.82
CA ALA A 59 -7.42 1.82 5.93
C ALA A 59 -8.82 2.44 5.92
N GLU A 60 -9.76 1.77 5.25
CA GLU A 60 -11.16 2.16 5.23
C GLU A 60 -12.03 0.94 5.54
N VAL A 61 -12.97 1.13 6.48
CA VAL A 61 -13.91 0.10 6.96
C VAL A 61 -15.29 0.32 6.37
#